data_AF-A0A7S6SI12-F1
#
_entry.id   AF-A0A7S6SI12-F1
#
_cell.length_a   1.000
_cell.length_b   1.000
_cell.length_c   1.000
_cell.angle_alpha   90.00
_cell.angle_beta   90.00
_cell.angle_gamma   90.00
#
_symmetry.space_group_name_H-M   'P 1'
#
loop_
_entity.id
_entity.type
_entity.pdbx_description
1 polymer ?
#
loop_
_entity_poly.entity_id
_entity_poly.type
_entity_poly.pdbx_seq_one_letter_code
_entity_poly.pdbx_strand_id
1 'polypeptide(L)'
;MTLLRRILLGTAVLLVAALAGLEVYTRVPAGFAVPALGAPPDATGLVILFHGSRGREEPTLIAVEQRFRQLATQAPGTAVIRYIWSPWSDNLLRARAVGLHVGAELGREAARLGGLRYIHLVGHSAGAYPMDAFCRAYRAAAKQPARIDMTFLDPIGIAGLFDASWGVRHHGACADQAEAFINTDDGVRGTNEALQQAWSIDVTHAASRRGYRWGGHRWPVQYYLDQLGPADLDPGAAQQAGRPRGGIEQR
;
A
#
# COMPACT_ATOMS: atom_id res chain seq x y z
N MET A 1 -30.24 -43.17 -4.78
CA MET A 1 -29.25 -42.27 -5.45
C MET A 1 -28.36 -43.10 -6.35
N THR A 2 -28.19 -42.70 -7.61
CA THR A 2 -27.28 -43.38 -8.54
C THR A 2 -25.81 -43.21 -8.11
N LEU A 3 -24.93 -44.15 -8.50
CA LEU A 3 -23.49 -44.06 -8.26
C LEU A 3 -22.92 -42.72 -8.77
N LEU A 4 -23.34 -42.31 -9.97
CA LEU A 4 -23.00 -41.01 -10.56
C LEU A 4 -23.36 -39.83 -9.63
N ARG A 5 -24.55 -39.84 -9.03
CA ARG A 5 -24.99 -38.76 -8.11
C ARG A 5 -24.17 -38.74 -6.82
N ARG A 6 -23.70 -39.89 -6.32
CA ARG A 6 -22.79 -39.96 -5.16
C ARG A 6 -21.41 -39.41 -5.50
N ILE A 7 -20.87 -39.76 -6.67
CA ILE A 7 -19.58 -39.25 -7.16
C ILE A 7 -19.64 -37.73 -7.30
N LEU A 8 -20.65 -37.21 -8.02
CA LEU A 8 -20.82 -35.77 -8.21
C LEU A 8 -20.95 -35.01 -6.88
N LEU A 9 -21.72 -35.54 -5.93
CA LEU A 9 -21.85 -34.93 -4.61
C LEU A 9 -20.51 -34.93 -3.85
N GLY A 10 -19.78 -36.05 -3.88
CA GLY A 10 -18.46 -36.15 -3.26
C GLY A 10 -17.46 -35.16 -3.85
N THR A 11 -17.42 -35.04 -5.18
CA THR A 11 -16.58 -34.06 -5.88
C THR A 11 -16.94 -32.63 -5.52
N ALA A 12 -18.23 -32.30 -5.47
CA ALA A 12 -18.69 -30.96 -5.09
C ALA A 12 -18.28 -30.61 -3.65
N VAL A 13 -18.45 -31.53 -2.70
CA VAL A 13 -18.04 -31.34 -1.30
C VAL A 13 -16.53 -31.11 -1.20
N LEU A 14 -15.73 -31.92 -1.90
CA LEU A 14 -14.27 -31.77 -1.91
C LEU A 14 -13.84 -30.41 -2.49
N LEU A 15 -14.48 -29.96 -3.56
CA LEU A 15 -14.19 -28.65 -4.17
C LEU A 15 -14.51 -27.50 -3.20
N VAL A 16 -15.67 -27.55 -2.54
CA VAL A 16 -16.06 -26.55 -1.53
C VAL A 16 -15.07 -26.53 -0.36
N ALA A 17 -14.69 -27.71 0.16
CA ALA A 17 -13.71 -27.82 1.23
C ALA A 17 -12.33 -27.27 0.81
N ALA A 18 -11.89 -27.53 -0.42
CA ALA A 18 -10.64 -27.00 -0.95
C ALA A 18 -10.68 -25.47 -1.09
N LEU A 19 -11.77 -24.90 -1.60
CA LEU A 19 -11.95 -23.45 -1.72
C LEU A 19 -12.01 -22.78 -0.34
N ALA A 20 -12.71 -23.37 0.63
CA ALA A 20 -12.74 -22.89 2.00
C ALA A 20 -11.34 -22.94 2.65
N GLY A 21 -10.61 -24.04 2.46
CA GLY A 21 -9.22 -24.17 2.94
C GLY A 21 -8.29 -23.12 2.33
N LEU A 22 -8.41 -22.86 1.03
CA LEU A 22 -7.63 -21.83 0.34
C LEU A 22 -8.01 -20.42 0.80
N GLU A 23 -9.29 -20.14 1.01
CA GLU A 23 -9.76 -18.87 1.57
C GLU A 23 -9.17 -18.65 2.97
N VAL A 24 -9.21 -19.66 3.84
CA VAL A 24 -8.57 -19.59 5.17
C VAL A 24 -7.07 -19.34 5.04
N TYR A 25 -6.39 -20.05 4.14
CA TYR A 25 -4.96 -19.87 3.87
C TYR A 25 -4.60 -18.42 3.49
N THR A 26 -5.45 -17.75 2.70
CA THR A 26 -5.22 -16.35 2.31
C THR A 26 -5.37 -15.34 3.46
N ARG A 27 -6.09 -15.71 4.53
CA ARG A 27 -6.41 -14.83 5.66
C ARG A 27 -5.47 -14.96 6.84
N VAL A 28 -4.74 -16.06 6.96
CA VAL A 28 -3.83 -16.31 8.08
C VAL A 28 -2.44 -15.79 7.75
N PRO A 29 -1.85 -14.85 8.52
CA PRO A 29 -0.48 -14.41 8.31
C PRO A 29 0.51 -15.56 8.55
N ALA A 30 1.65 -15.54 7.88
CA ALA A 30 2.73 -16.46 8.23
C ALA A 30 3.29 -16.08 9.60
N GLY A 31 3.70 -17.04 10.41
CA GLY A 31 4.49 -16.76 11.61
C GLY A 31 5.90 -16.37 11.17
N PHE A 32 6.26 -15.10 11.27
CA PHE A 32 7.62 -14.60 11.04
C PHE A 32 7.89 -13.40 11.93
N ALA A 33 9.17 -13.13 12.19
CA ALA A 33 9.57 -11.89 12.85
C ALA A 33 9.60 -10.76 11.82
N VAL A 34 8.84 -9.70 12.07
CA VAL A 34 8.86 -8.48 11.27
C VAL A 34 10.21 -7.77 11.51
N PRO A 35 11.04 -7.54 10.47
CA PRO A 35 12.26 -6.76 10.62
C PRO A 35 11.97 -5.37 11.20
N ALA A 36 12.84 -4.89 12.09
CA ALA A 36 12.68 -3.57 12.69
C ALA A 36 12.62 -2.48 11.60
N LEU A 37 11.84 -1.43 11.85
CA LEU A 37 11.74 -0.27 10.98
C LEU A 37 13.10 0.40 10.79
N GLY A 38 13.91 0.47 11.85
CA GLY A 38 15.25 1.08 11.80
C GLY A 38 15.23 2.60 11.68
N ALA A 39 14.14 3.26 12.09
CA ALA A 39 14.06 4.71 12.14
C ALA A 39 14.92 5.28 13.29
N PRO A 40 15.62 6.41 13.10
CA PRO A 40 16.33 7.11 14.17
C PRO A 40 15.37 7.49 15.32
N PRO A 41 15.81 7.37 16.59
CA PRO A 41 14.95 7.66 17.75
C PRO A 41 14.52 9.13 17.85
N ASP A 42 15.27 10.04 17.23
CA ASP A 42 15.04 11.48 17.16
C ASP A 42 14.32 11.92 15.86
N ALA A 43 13.88 10.98 15.02
CA ALA A 43 13.14 11.31 13.81
C ALA A 43 11.87 12.12 14.12
N THR A 44 11.69 13.23 13.42
CA THR A 44 10.48 14.06 13.50
C THR A 44 9.57 13.90 12.28
N GLY A 45 10.11 13.39 11.18
CA GLY A 45 9.39 12.98 9.98
C GLY A 45 9.79 11.57 9.57
N LEU A 46 8.86 10.82 8.98
CA LEU A 46 9.10 9.47 8.51
C LEU A 46 8.44 9.24 7.16
N VAL A 47 9.21 8.87 6.15
CA VAL A 47 8.70 8.40 4.85
C VAL A 47 9.00 6.92 4.73
N ILE A 48 7.97 6.09 4.59
CA ILE A 48 8.11 4.64 4.41
C ILE A 48 7.58 4.24 3.04
N LEU A 49 8.44 3.61 2.23
CA LEU A 49 8.07 3.07 0.92
C LEU A 49 7.94 1.55 1.01
N PHE A 50 6.76 1.03 0.68
CA PHE A 50 6.47 -0.39 0.61
C PHE A 50 6.41 -0.86 -0.85
N HIS A 51 7.24 -1.85 -1.19
CA HIS A 51 7.20 -2.47 -2.51
C HIS A 51 6.06 -3.47 -2.65
N GLY A 52 5.64 -3.71 -3.90
CA GLY A 52 4.70 -4.75 -4.26
C GLY A 52 5.29 -6.17 -4.32
N SER A 53 4.51 -7.10 -4.84
CA SER A 53 4.95 -8.49 -5.05
C SER A 53 6.12 -8.54 -6.03
N ARG A 54 7.22 -9.20 -5.65
CA ARG A 54 8.47 -9.27 -6.42
C ARG A 54 9.07 -7.89 -6.74
N GLY A 55 8.67 -6.87 -5.98
CA GLY A 55 9.04 -5.46 -6.20
C GLY A 55 10.26 -4.99 -5.41
N ARG A 56 10.95 -5.87 -4.67
CA ARG A 56 12.10 -5.49 -3.82
C ARG A 56 13.22 -4.75 -4.58
N GLU A 57 13.35 -5.00 -5.87
CA GLU A 57 14.37 -4.42 -6.76
C GLU A 57 13.73 -3.64 -7.92
N GLU A 58 12.49 -3.18 -7.75
CA GLU A 58 11.80 -2.38 -8.77
C GLU A 58 12.51 -1.01 -8.92
N PRO A 59 13.10 -0.69 -10.09
CA PRO A 59 13.97 0.47 -10.22
C PRO A 59 13.26 1.82 -10.02
N THR A 60 11.99 1.92 -10.40
CA THR A 60 11.23 3.18 -10.33
C THR A 60 10.95 3.56 -8.87
N LEU A 61 10.55 2.60 -8.03
CA LEU A 61 10.34 2.80 -6.60
C LEU A 61 11.65 3.07 -5.86
N ILE A 62 12.76 2.47 -6.30
CA ILE A 62 14.09 2.85 -5.81
C ILE A 62 14.40 4.32 -6.18
N ALA A 63 14.04 4.77 -7.37
CA ALA A 63 14.20 6.17 -7.75
C ALA A 63 13.27 7.11 -6.94
N VAL A 64 12.05 6.68 -6.60
CA VAL A 64 11.17 7.41 -5.65
C VAL A 64 11.83 7.55 -4.28
N GLU A 65 12.40 6.46 -3.73
CA GLU A 65 13.16 6.51 -2.49
C GLU A 65 14.33 7.52 -2.57
N GLN A 66 15.13 7.44 -3.63
CA GLN A 66 16.26 8.34 -3.85
C GLN A 66 15.82 9.81 -3.93
N ARG A 67 14.71 10.08 -4.62
CA ARG A 67 14.15 11.42 -4.75
C ARG A 67 13.66 11.96 -3.40
N PHE A 68 12.99 11.14 -2.58
CA PHE A 68 12.66 11.51 -1.20
C PHE A 68 13.91 11.78 -0.36
N ARG A 69 14.96 10.95 -0.47
CA ARG A 69 16.23 11.19 0.24
C ARG A 69 16.86 12.51 -0.14
N GLN A 70 16.84 12.87 -1.43
CA GLN A 70 17.31 14.18 -1.90
C GLN A 70 16.48 15.31 -1.29
N LEU A 71 15.15 15.21 -1.32
CA LEU A 71 14.26 16.22 -0.74
C LEU A 71 14.45 16.34 0.79
N ALA A 72 14.68 15.23 1.49
CA ALA A 72 14.87 15.19 2.94
C ALA A 72 16.14 15.91 3.40
N THR A 73 17.11 16.17 2.51
CA THR A 73 18.26 17.05 2.84
C THR A 73 17.84 18.46 3.23
N GLN A 74 16.65 18.90 2.79
CA GLN A 74 16.06 20.21 3.09
C GLN A 74 15.04 20.14 4.25
N ALA A 75 14.76 18.94 4.78
CA ALA A 75 13.81 18.71 5.87
C ALA A 75 14.49 17.92 7.02
N PRO A 76 15.35 18.57 7.82
CA PRO A 76 16.10 17.90 8.89
C PRO A 76 15.23 17.08 9.83
N GLY A 77 15.72 15.90 10.20
CA GLY A 77 14.99 14.96 11.07
C GLY A 77 13.95 14.10 10.34
N THR A 78 13.88 14.15 9.01
CA THR A 78 13.05 13.23 8.20
C THR A 78 13.84 11.98 7.83
N ALA A 79 13.37 10.81 8.29
CA ALA A 79 13.93 9.53 7.88
C ALA A 79 13.18 8.99 6.65
N VAL A 80 13.91 8.51 5.64
CA VAL A 80 13.35 7.87 4.44
C VAL A 80 13.76 6.40 4.43
N ILE A 81 12.77 5.50 4.37
CA ILE A 81 12.98 4.05 4.53
C ILE A 81 12.21 3.31 3.45
N ARG A 82 12.90 2.58 2.57
CA ARG A 82 12.27 1.57 1.71
C ARG A 82 12.22 0.26 2.47
N TYR A 83 11.04 -0.13 2.91
CA TYR A 83 10.84 -1.29 3.76
C TYR A 83 10.77 -2.58 2.92
N ILE A 84 11.73 -3.48 3.15
CA ILE A 84 11.82 -4.75 2.44
C ILE A 84 11.11 -5.83 3.24
N TRP A 85 10.02 -6.35 2.67
CA TRP A 85 9.17 -7.37 3.29
C TRP A 85 8.99 -8.60 2.41
N SER A 86 9.88 -8.74 1.41
CA SER A 86 10.14 -10.03 0.77
C SER A 86 10.79 -11.00 1.77
N PRO A 87 10.55 -12.32 1.69
CA PRO A 87 9.80 -12.98 0.62
C PRO A 87 8.27 -12.94 0.80
N TRP A 88 7.76 -12.35 1.88
CA TRP A 88 6.34 -12.49 2.24
C TRP A 88 5.40 -11.68 1.33
N SER A 89 5.86 -10.56 0.78
CA SER A 89 5.21 -9.82 -0.32
C SER A 89 5.01 -10.65 -1.59
N ASP A 90 5.85 -11.65 -1.82
CA ASP A 90 5.95 -12.33 -3.12
C ASP A 90 4.90 -13.44 -3.28
N ASN A 91 4.21 -13.77 -2.19
CA ASN A 91 3.04 -14.64 -2.21
C ASN A 91 1.76 -13.79 -2.22
N LEU A 92 1.26 -13.46 -3.41
CA LEU A 92 0.06 -12.63 -3.59
C LEU A 92 -1.16 -13.14 -2.81
N LEU A 93 -1.33 -14.46 -2.68
CA LEU A 93 -2.45 -15.04 -1.92
C LEU A 93 -2.41 -14.68 -0.44
N ARG A 94 -1.22 -14.44 0.13
CA ARG A 94 -1.02 -14.10 1.55
C ARG A 94 -0.53 -12.69 1.79
N ALA A 95 -0.17 -11.95 0.73
CA ALA A 95 0.41 -10.63 0.83
C ALA A 95 -0.46 -9.68 1.65
N ARG A 96 -1.79 -9.79 1.56
CA ARG A 96 -2.71 -9.04 2.44
C ARG A 96 -2.53 -9.38 3.92
N ALA A 97 -2.71 -10.64 4.29
CA ALA A 97 -2.66 -11.05 5.70
C ALA A 97 -1.30 -10.74 6.34
N VAL A 98 -0.22 -11.01 5.59
CA VAL A 98 1.15 -10.66 5.97
C VAL A 98 1.30 -9.14 6.07
N GLY A 99 0.87 -8.39 5.06
CA GLY A 99 1.02 -6.93 5.03
C GLY A 99 0.32 -6.27 6.21
N LEU A 100 -0.88 -6.72 6.56
CA LEU A 100 -1.59 -6.26 7.76
C LEU A 100 -0.80 -6.54 9.04
N HIS A 101 -0.14 -7.69 9.15
CA HIS A 101 0.73 -8.01 10.29
C HIS A 101 1.97 -7.12 10.33
N VAL A 102 2.70 -6.99 9.22
CA VAL A 102 3.87 -6.10 9.07
C VAL A 102 3.52 -4.68 9.47
N GLY A 103 2.47 -4.12 8.86
CA GLY A 103 2.01 -2.77 9.15
C GLY A 103 1.72 -2.58 10.63
N ALA A 104 0.99 -3.50 11.26
CA ALA A 104 0.66 -3.39 12.67
C ALA A 104 1.89 -3.39 13.60
N GLU A 105 2.90 -4.22 13.32
CA GLU A 105 4.15 -4.21 14.10
C GLU A 105 4.93 -2.90 13.91
N LEU A 106 5.09 -2.47 12.66
CA LEU A 106 5.81 -1.23 12.35
C LEU A 106 5.12 0.01 12.93
N GLY A 107 3.79 0.04 12.93
CA GLY A 107 3.02 1.13 13.53
C GLY A 107 3.23 1.22 15.05
N ARG A 108 3.30 0.07 15.74
CA ARG A 108 3.65 0.02 17.17
C ARG A 108 5.09 0.44 17.44
N GLU A 109 6.02 0.05 16.59
CA GLU A 109 7.42 0.47 16.69
C GLU A 109 7.54 1.99 16.52
N ALA A 110 6.93 2.55 15.46
CA ALA A 110 6.93 3.98 15.20
C ALA A 110 6.27 4.79 16.32
N ALA A 111 5.25 4.27 16.99
CA ALA A 111 4.60 4.94 18.13
C ALA A 111 5.53 5.14 19.35
N ARG A 112 6.67 4.45 19.41
CA ARG A 112 7.70 4.65 20.45
C ARG A 112 8.62 5.84 20.15
N LEU A 113 8.57 6.38 18.93
CA LEU A 113 9.33 7.57 18.53
C LEU A 113 8.58 8.81 19.03
N GLY A 114 9.06 9.39 20.13
CA GLY A 114 8.36 10.48 20.82
C GLY A 114 8.33 11.81 20.08
N GLY A 115 9.18 11.99 19.06
CA GLY A 115 9.31 13.24 18.30
C GLY A 115 8.56 13.28 16.96
N LEU A 116 7.89 12.18 16.56
CA LEU A 116 7.23 12.13 15.25
C LEU A 116 6.09 13.14 15.16
N ARG A 117 6.19 14.02 14.16
CA ARG A 117 5.16 15.00 13.79
C ARG A 117 4.48 14.64 12.48
N TYR A 118 5.18 13.93 11.61
CA TYR A 118 4.72 13.56 10.28
C TYR A 118 5.15 12.15 9.88
N ILE A 119 4.24 11.42 9.23
CA ILE A 119 4.48 10.12 8.61
C ILE A 119 3.86 10.14 7.21
N HIS A 120 4.65 9.83 6.19
CA HIS A 120 4.20 9.60 4.83
C HIS A 120 4.41 8.12 4.50
N LEU A 121 3.33 7.39 4.22
CA LEU A 121 3.39 6.02 3.75
C LEU A 121 3.16 6.00 2.24
N VAL A 122 4.05 5.35 1.49
CA VAL A 122 3.94 5.19 0.05
C VAL A 122 3.92 3.70 -0.26
N GLY A 123 2.90 3.20 -0.95
CA GLY A 123 2.74 1.78 -1.24
C GLY A 123 2.44 1.52 -2.70
N HIS A 124 3.29 0.72 -3.37
CA HIS A 124 3.01 0.23 -4.72
C HIS A 124 2.39 -1.17 -4.67
N SER A 125 1.30 -1.40 -5.41
CA SER A 125 0.69 -2.72 -5.55
C SER A 125 0.39 -3.36 -4.17
N ALA A 126 0.91 -4.56 -3.88
CA ALA A 126 0.81 -5.22 -2.57
C ALA A 126 1.40 -4.42 -1.40
N GLY A 127 2.26 -3.44 -1.67
CA GLY A 127 2.77 -2.48 -0.68
C GLY A 127 1.68 -1.59 -0.08
N ALA A 128 0.46 -1.59 -0.62
CA ALA A 128 -0.68 -0.91 -0.02
C ALA A 128 -1.18 -1.58 1.29
N TYR A 129 -1.06 -2.90 1.43
CA TYR A 129 -1.63 -3.63 2.57
C TYR A 129 -1.09 -3.24 3.95
N PRO A 130 0.23 -2.99 4.14
CA PRO A 130 0.76 -2.56 5.42
C PRO A 130 0.25 -1.19 5.88
N MET A 131 -0.12 -0.30 4.97
CA MET A 131 -0.29 1.13 5.28
C MET A 131 -1.44 1.39 6.26
N ASP A 132 -2.62 0.82 6.02
CA ASP A 132 -3.77 1.02 6.92
C ASP A 132 -3.57 0.35 8.29
N ALA A 133 -2.91 -0.81 8.31
CA ALA A 133 -2.60 -1.50 9.55
C ALA A 133 -1.55 -0.76 10.38
N PHE A 134 -0.53 -0.20 9.72
CA PHE A 134 0.43 0.72 10.31
C PHE A 134 -0.29 1.88 10.96
N CYS A 135 -1.14 2.59 10.21
CA CYS A 135 -1.81 3.77 10.73
C CYS A 135 -2.65 3.43 11.96
N ARG A 136 -3.49 2.39 11.90
CA ARG A 136 -4.34 2.01 13.04
C ARG A 136 -3.52 1.65 14.28
N ALA A 137 -2.47 0.85 14.10
CA ALA A 137 -1.61 0.44 15.20
C ALA A 137 -0.83 1.61 15.81
N TYR A 138 -0.32 2.51 14.96
CA TYR A 138 0.34 3.74 15.39
C TYR A 138 -0.61 4.62 16.19
N ARG A 139 -1.80 4.93 15.64
CA ARG A 139 -2.81 5.77 16.31
C ARG A 139 -3.24 5.20 17.65
N ALA A 140 -3.36 3.87 17.76
CA ALA A 140 -3.75 3.21 18.99
C ALA A 140 -2.66 3.26 20.09
N ALA A 141 -1.39 3.40 19.71
CA ALA A 141 -0.25 3.33 20.63
C ALA A 141 0.42 4.69 20.90
N ALA A 142 0.34 5.64 19.97
CA ALA A 142 1.01 6.94 20.08
C ALA A 142 0.32 7.86 21.08
N LYS A 143 1.08 8.42 22.02
CA LYS A 143 0.57 9.41 23.00
C LYS A 143 0.24 10.76 22.36
N GLN A 144 1.04 11.17 21.37
CA GLN A 144 0.85 12.37 20.56
C GLN A 144 0.92 11.94 19.11
N PRO A 145 -0.23 11.63 18.49
CA PRO A 145 -0.22 11.08 17.13
C PRO A 145 0.27 12.10 16.09
N ALA A 146 1.31 11.73 15.35
CA ALA A 146 1.76 12.45 14.15
C ALA A 146 0.66 12.56 13.09
N ARG A 147 0.77 13.54 12.19
CA ARG A 147 -0.01 13.52 10.96
C ARG A 147 0.42 12.34 10.08
N ILE A 148 -0.53 11.66 9.44
CA ILE A 148 -0.28 10.52 8.55
C ILE A 148 -0.87 10.79 7.17
N ASP A 149 0.01 10.83 6.16
CA ASP A 149 -0.37 10.88 4.76
C ASP A 149 -0.08 9.53 4.08
N MET A 150 -0.94 9.14 3.14
CA MET A 150 -0.83 7.89 2.40
C MET A 150 -0.89 8.12 0.89
N THR A 151 0.13 7.67 0.18
CA THR A 151 0.17 7.65 -1.28
C THR A 151 0.12 6.22 -1.78
N PHE A 152 -0.96 5.88 -2.46
CA PHE A 152 -1.14 4.59 -3.09
C PHE A 152 -0.74 4.67 -4.57
N LEU A 153 0.14 3.78 -5.00
CA LEU A 153 0.60 3.69 -6.38
C LEU A 153 0.05 2.38 -6.95
N ASP A 154 -1.01 2.46 -7.74
CA ASP A 154 -1.73 1.32 -8.32
C ASP A 154 -1.99 0.20 -7.28
N PRO A 155 -2.70 0.51 -6.18
CA PRO A 155 -2.78 -0.36 -5.01
C PRO A 155 -3.61 -1.62 -5.30
N ILE A 156 -3.08 -2.80 -4.95
CA ILE A 156 -3.88 -4.03 -5.08
C ILE A 156 -4.90 -4.13 -3.95
N GLY A 157 -6.16 -4.36 -4.31
CA GLY A 157 -7.30 -4.37 -3.41
C GLY A 157 -7.90 -5.74 -3.12
N ILE A 158 -7.25 -6.84 -3.50
CA ILE A 158 -7.81 -8.19 -3.34
C ILE A 158 -7.68 -8.66 -1.87
N ALA A 159 -8.71 -9.30 -1.32
CA ALA A 159 -8.69 -9.98 -0.04
C ALA A 159 -9.23 -11.41 -0.18
N GLY A 160 -8.32 -12.37 -0.24
CA GLY A 160 -8.69 -13.76 -0.47
C GLY A 160 -9.25 -14.00 -1.87
N LEU A 161 -9.99 -15.09 -2.05
CA LEU A 161 -10.47 -15.52 -3.36
C LEU A 161 -11.72 -14.75 -3.81
N PHE A 162 -12.52 -14.28 -2.86
CA PHE A 162 -13.88 -13.83 -3.10
C PHE A 162 -14.12 -12.33 -2.90
N ASP A 163 -13.10 -11.57 -2.47
CA ASP A 163 -13.25 -10.13 -2.23
C ASP A 163 -12.19 -9.33 -3.01
N ALA A 164 -12.48 -9.05 -4.29
CA ALA A 164 -11.54 -8.33 -5.16
C ALA A 164 -11.47 -6.82 -4.93
N SER A 165 -12.47 -6.24 -4.25
CA SER A 165 -12.62 -4.80 -4.04
C SER A 165 -12.42 -4.39 -2.57
N TRP A 166 -11.78 -5.24 -1.77
CA TRP A 166 -11.47 -4.94 -0.38
C TRP A 166 -10.68 -3.63 -0.27
N GLY A 167 -9.64 -3.45 -1.08
CA GLY A 167 -8.80 -2.26 -1.08
C GLY A 167 -9.60 -0.99 -1.36
N VAL A 168 -10.49 -1.02 -2.35
CA VAL A 168 -11.39 0.09 -2.71
C VAL A 168 -12.14 0.63 -1.48
N ARG A 169 -12.59 -0.25 -0.58
CA ARG A 169 -13.34 0.13 0.62
C ARG A 169 -12.47 0.53 1.81
N HIS A 170 -11.21 0.08 1.88
CA HIS A 170 -10.40 0.16 3.10
C HIS A 170 -9.16 1.04 2.99
N HIS A 171 -8.54 1.14 1.80
CA HIS A 171 -7.27 1.83 1.63
C HIS A 171 -7.39 3.33 1.84
N GLY A 172 -6.68 3.84 2.85
CA GLY A 172 -6.63 5.25 3.22
C GLY A 172 -7.56 5.63 4.37
N ALA A 173 -8.36 4.68 4.88
CA ALA A 173 -9.42 4.98 5.87
C ALA A 173 -8.90 5.68 7.14
N CYS A 174 -7.69 5.32 7.60
CA CYS A 174 -7.09 5.83 8.84
C CYS A 174 -6.24 7.10 8.66
N ALA A 175 -5.83 7.42 7.43
CA ALA A 175 -4.92 8.53 7.18
C ALA A 175 -5.59 9.89 7.46
N ASP A 176 -4.81 10.93 7.75
CA ASP A 176 -5.33 12.30 7.70
C ASP A 176 -5.59 12.68 6.24
N GLN A 177 -4.68 12.30 5.35
CA GLN A 177 -4.80 12.48 3.91
C GLN A 177 -4.37 11.22 3.17
N ALA A 178 -5.12 10.88 2.12
CA ALA A 178 -4.82 9.73 1.29
C ALA A 178 -5.08 10.08 -0.17
N GLU A 179 -4.12 9.75 -1.03
CA GLU A 179 -4.26 9.84 -2.47
C GLU A 179 -3.84 8.54 -3.15
N ALA A 180 -4.40 8.30 -4.33
CA ALA A 180 -4.12 7.11 -5.11
C ALA A 180 -3.86 7.47 -6.56
N PHE A 181 -2.70 7.13 -7.09
CA PHE A 181 -2.42 7.18 -8.52
C PHE A 181 -2.79 5.82 -9.10
N ILE A 182 -3.78 5.79 -10.00
CA ILE A 182 -4.31 4.56 -10.56
C ILE A 182 -4.15 4.52 -12.08
N ASN A 183 -4.03 3.32 -12.63
CA ASN A 183 -4.05 3.07 -14.06
C ASN A 183 -5.20 2.10 -14.38
N THR A 184 -6.30 2.64 -14.92
CA THR A 184 -7.56 1.92 -15.11
C THR A 184 -7.52 0.90 -16.26
N ASP A 185 -6.55 1.00 -17.17
CA ASP A 185 -6.27 -0.01 -18.19
C ASP A 185 -5.26 -1.09 -17.76
N ASP A 186 -4.90 -1.13 -16.47
CA ASP A 186 -4.08 -2.20 -15.92
C ASP A 186 -4.82 -3.55 -15.98
N GLY A 187 -4.10 -4.59 -16.40
CA GLY A 187 -4.60 -5.96 -16.47
C GLY A 187 -4.52 -6.71 -15.13
N VAL A 188 -3.88 -6.15 -14.11
CA VAL A 188 -3.85 -6.74 -12.77
C VAL A 188 -5.21 -6.51 -12.10
N ARG A 189 -5.80 -7.60 -11.61
CA ARG A 189 -7.11 -7.53 -10.97
C ARG A 189 -7.02 -6.74 -9.65
N GLY A 190 -7.93 -5.80 -9.46
CA GLY A 190 -8.09 -5.07 -8.20
C GLY A 190 -7.07 -3.97 -7.96
N THR A 191 -6.30 -3.56 -8.99
CA THR A 191 -5.39 -2.40 -8.95
C THR A 191 -5.94 -1.19 -9.70
N ASN A 192 -6.96 -1.40 -10.53
CA ASN A 192 -7.46 -0.49 -11.54
C ASN A 192 -8.75 0.25 -11.12
N GLU A 193 -9.03 0.34 -9.82
CA GLU A 193 -10.24 0.94 -9.27
C GLU A 193 -9.91 2.15 -8.39
N ALA A 194 -10.73 3.20 -8.48
CA ALA A 194 -10.64 4.34 -7.59
C ALA A 194 -11.00 3.93 -6.14
N LEU A 195 -10.27 4.50 -5.17
CA LEU A 195 -10.47 4.20 -3.75
C LEU A 195 -11.54 5.10 -3.14
N GLN A 196 -12.40 4.54 -2.28
CA GLN A 196 -13.45 5.28 -1.58
C GLN A 196 -12.90 6.15 -0.44
N GLN A 197 -11.72 5.82 0.09
CA GLN A 197 -11.11 6.46 1.25
C GLN A 197 -9.88 7.31 0.92
N ALA A 198 -9.63 7.54 -0.37
CA ALA A 198 -8.55 8.40 -0.87
C ALA A 198 -9.05 9.27 -2.04
N TRP A 199 -8.34 10.34 -2.36
CA TRP A 199 -8.50 11.06 -3.63
C TRP A 199 -7.78 10.31 -4.73
N SER A 200 -8.50 9.85 -5.75
CA SER A 200 -7.90 9.07 -6.83
C SER A 200 -7.51 9.97 -8.01
N ILE A 201 -6.31 9.80 -8.53
CA ILE A 201 -5.78 10.46 -9.71
C ILE A 201 -5.60 9.36 -10.76
N ASP A 202 -6.50 9.32 -11.74
CA ASP A 202 -6.42 8.42 -12.88
C ASP A 202 -5.40 8.96 -13.88
N VAL A 203 -4.27 8.27 -13.98
CA VAL A 203 -3.14 8.64 -14.85
C VAL A 203 -3.11 7.86 -16.16
N THR A 204 -4.17 7.09 -16.46
CA THR A 204 -4.22 6.20 -17.63
C THR A 204 -3.97 6.93 -18.94
N HIS A 205 -4.50 8.14 -19.07
CA HIS A 205 -4.43 8.93 -20.31
C HIS A 205 -3.48 10.13 -20.23
N ALA A 206 -2.68 10.21 -19.16
CA ALA A 206 -1.73 11.29 -18.97
C ALA A 206 -0.78 11.39 -20.17
N ALA A 207 -0.60 12.62 -20.69
CA ALA A 207 0.23 12.86 -21.88
C ALA A 207 1.69 12.36 -21.70
N SER A 208 2.22 12.43 -20.47
CA SER A 208 3.54 11.92 -20.09
C SER A 208 3.69 10.41 -20.24
N ARG A 209 2.57 9.66 -20.32
CA ARG A 209 2.59 8.21 -20.55
C ARG A 209 3.06 7.85 -21.96
N ARG A 210 2.96 8.78 -22.92
CA ARG A 210 3.33 8.53 -24.32
C ARG A 210 4.80 8.09 -24.40
N GLY A 211 5.02 6.84 -24.80
CA GLY A 211 6.35 6.27 -24.94
C GLY A 211 6.85 5.50 -23.72
N TYR A 212 6.09 5.43 -22.62
CA TYR A 212 6.38 4.56 -21.48
C TYR A 212 6.20 3.08 -21.86
N ARG A 213 7.20 2.23 -21.58
CA ARG A 213 7.22 0.83 -22.06
C ARG A 213 7.25 -0.23 -20.95
N TRP A 214 7.22 0.16 -19.69
CA TRP A 214 7.49 -0.75 -18.56
C TRP A 214 6.24 -1.39 -17.93
N GLY A 215 5.08 -1.27 -18.60
CA GLY A 215 3.80 -1.87 -18.25
C GLY A 215 2.85 -0.94 -17.47
N GLY A 216 1.54 -1.09 -17.68
CA GLY A 216 0.51 -0.24 -17.04
C GLY A 216 0.63 -0.17 -15.52
N HIS A 217 0.84 -1.31 -14.87
CA HIS A 217 0.96 -1.41 -13.42
C HIS A 217 2.13 -0.62 -12.78
N ARG A 218 3.15 -0.28 -13.58
CA ARG A 218 4.29 0.55 -13.11
C ARG A 218 4.15 2.02 -13.46
N TRP A 219 3.21 2.36 -14.35
CA TRP A 219 3.02 3.72 -14.82
C TRP A 219 2.69 4.70 -13.68
N PRO A 220 1.79 4.39 -12.73
CA PRO A 220 1.54 5.27 -11.59
C PRO A 220 2.77 5.57 -10.73
N VAL A 221 3.72 4.63 -10.62
CA VAL A 221 4.98 4.85 -9.88
C VAL A 221 5.85 5.87 -10.61
N GLN A 222 5.96 5.74 -11.94
CA GLN A 222 6.71 6.71 -12.76
C GLN A 222 6.04 8.09 -12.74
N TYR A 223 4.72 8.15 -12.91
CA TYR A 223 3.99 9.41 -12.87
C TYR A 223 4.19 10.12 -11.53
N TYR A 224 4.09 9.39 -10.42
CA TYR A 224 4.34 9.94 -9.10
C TYR A 224 5.78 10.46 -8.96
N LEU A 225 6.78 9.68 -9.40
CA LEU A 225 8.17 10.12 -9.40
C LEU A 225 8.37 11.43 -10.16
N ASP A 226 7.72 11.60 -11.32
CA ASP A 226 7.82 12.80 -12.14
C ASP A 226 7.19 14.04 -11.49
N GLN A 227 6.21 13.85 -10.59
CA GLN A 227 5.55 14.94 -9.86
C GLN A 227 6.19 15.21 -8.48
N LEU A 228 7.02 14.30 -7.98
CA LEU A 228 7.52 14.32 -6.61
C LEU A 228 8.36 15.58 -6.30
N GLY A 229 7.92 16.34 -5.29
CA GLY A 229 8.50 17.63 -4.93
C GLY A 229 8.57 17.89 -3.42
N PRO A 230 9.07 19.07 -3.00
CA PRO A 230 9.22 19.41 -1.58
C PRO A 230 7.90 19.37 -0.78
N ALA A 231 6.76 19.62 -1.45
CA ALA A 231 5.45 19.58 -0.82
C ALA A 231 5.09 18.18 -0.27
N ASP A 232 5.64 17.11 -0.85
CA ASP A 232 5.43 15.72 -0.40
C ASP A 232 6.14 15.38 0.91
N LEU A 233 6.98 16.29 1.43
CA LEU A 233 7.60 16.21 2.75
C LEU A 233 7.03 17.24 3.73
N ASP A 234 6.14 18.13 3.29
CA ASP A 234 5.61 19.21 4.11
C ASP A 234 4.20 18.86 4.62
N PRO A 235 4.04 18.54 5.92
CA PRO A 235 2.73 18.28 6.52
C PRO A 235 1.78 19.50 6.47
N GLY A 236 2.30 20.70 6.19
CA GLY A 236 1.53 21.94 6.07
C GLY A 236 1.17 22.33 4.64
N ALA A 237 1.65 21.61 3.61
CA ALA A 237 1.45 22.03 2.23
C ALA A 237 -0.04 22.05 1.86
N ALA A 238 -0.53 23.24 1.49
CA ALA A 238 -1.92 23.51 1.14
C ALA A 238 -2.43 22.78 -0.13
N GLN A 239 -1.56 22.05 -0.85
CA GLN A 239 -1.87 21.36 -2.11
C GLN A 239 -3.00 20.31 -2.02
N GLN A 240 -3.44 19.97 -0.80
CA GLN A 240 -4.45 18.93 -0.56
C GLN A 240 -5.80 19.48 -0.04
N ALA A 241 -5.91 20.78 0.21
CA ALA A 241 -7.20 21.40 0.55
C ALA A 241 -8.14 21.30 -0.67
N GLY A 242 -9.26 20.59 -0.51
CA GLY A 242 -10.26 20.42 -1.58
C GLY A 242 -10.20 19.10 -2.35
N ARG A 243 -9.43 18.10 -1.87
CA ARG A 243 -9.42 16.72 -2.40
C ARG A 243 -10.25 15.79 -1.51
N PRO A 244 -11.59 15.70 -1.67
CA PRO A 244 -12.43 14.83 -0.83
C PRO A 244 -12.13 13.34 -1.06
N ARG A 245 -12.22 12.53 -0.01
CA ARG A 245 -12.15 11.07 -0.14
C ARG A 245 -13.20 10.55 -1.12
N GLY A 246 -12.83 9.61 -1.97
CA GLY A 246 -13.69 9.04 -3.01
C GLY A 246 -13.82 9.92 -4.27
N GLY A 247 -13.22 11.10 -4.28
CA GLY A 247 -13.12 11.92 -5.49
C GLY A 247 -12.13 11.35 -6.49
N ILE A 248 -12.34 11.64 -7.78
CA ILE A 248 -11.51 11.18 -8.89
C ILE A 248 -11.13 12.37 -9.77
N GLU A 249 -9.85 12.48 -10.10
CA GLU A 249 -9.28 13.40 -11.08
C GLU A 249 -8.70 12.61 -12.26
N GLN A 250 -8.97 13.04 -13.49
CA GLN A 250 -8.36 12.45 -14.69
C GLN A 250 -7.20 13.32 -15.18
N ARG A 251 -6.09 12.69 -15.57
CA ARG A 251 -4.88 13.36 -16.10
C ARG A 251 -4.62 13.04 -17.56
#